data_AF-A0A8J4GE17-F1
#
_entry.id   AF-A0A8J4GE17-F1
#
_cell.length_a   1.000
_cell.length_b   1.000
_cell.length_c   1.000
_cell.angle_alpha   90.00
_cell.angle_beta   90.00
_cell.angle_gamma   90.00
#
_symmetry.space_group_name_H-M   'P 1'
#
loop_
_entity.id
_entity.type
_entity.pdbx_description
1 polymer ?
#
loop_
_entity_poly.entity_id
_entity_poly.type
_entity_poly.pdbx_seq_one_letter_code
_entity_poly.pdbx_strand_id
1 'polypeptide(L)'
;MAPRDLHKLLACMSLLILESFLKASAMTTPLTDFMLSKSITNHGDLAMYSRVFNKLKDKSCLNIIAIAIDALGPFPTTELQAWFNETWYQGDNVHPNPDGHALLADLVFHYLRTAYEHTRLFQWYDLPQDYILRQPLFVNQDILDLYLDKKPATITLTNMNYVKVRALGPCRGWRAYADVPEKSGFIAMDVGSSCVLALRPEEINELGLGKAHVLMYKSYENMGIFKMTITEGQVKVINGTCEGADDPNARVLGSMTVDSLWAEKASLAEVAIMQFELPPASDTSACLLVHLAVVEANPARLSNKVKLLGISFF
;
A
#
# COMPACT_ATOMS: atom_id res chain seq x y z
N MET A 1 -0.71 -28.42 21.10
CA MET A 1 -1.85 -27.70 20.51
C MET A 1 -2.92 -28.73 20.18
N ALA A 2 -4.13 -28.59 20.71
CA ALA A 2 -5.17 -29.61 20.52
C ALA A 2 -5.80 -29.49 19.12
N PRO A 3 -6.39 -30.55 18.53
CA PRO A 3 -7.02 -30.51 17.21
C PRO A 3 -8.09 -29.41 17.05
N ARG A 4 -8.70 -28.96 18.16
CA ARG A 4 -9.67 -27.86 18.21
C ARG A 4 -9.06 -26.47 17.96
N ASP A 5 -7.78 -26.29 18.20
CA ASP A 5 -7.09 -25.00 17.98
C ASP A 5 -6.77 -24.78 16.49
N LEU A 6 -6.62 -25.85 15.70
CA LEU A 6 -6.36 -25.80 14.26
C LEU A 6 -7.59 -25.30 13.47
N HIS A 7 -8.80 -25.67 13.88
CA HIS A 7 -10.03 -25.15 13.29
C HIS A 7 -10.25 -23.65 13.55
N LYS A 8 -9.75 -23.12 14.68
CA LYS A 8 -9.73 -21.67 14.93
C LYS A 8 -8.68 -20.96 14.09
N LEU A 9 -7.55 -21.61 13.85
CA LEU A 9 -6.49 -21.12 12.94
C LEU A 9 -7.00 -21.00 11.49
N LEU A 10 -7.79 -21.98 11.05
CA LEU A 10 -8.43 -22.04 9.72
C LEU A 10 -9.53 -20.97 9.54
N ALA A 11 -10.22 -20.58 10.62
CA ALA A 11 -11.34 -19.63 10.55
C ALA A 11 -10.90 -18.15 10.41
N CYS A 12 -9.60 -17.84 10.55
CA CYS A 12 -9.04 -16.48 10.49
C CYS A 12 -7.86 -16.33 9.52
N MET A 13 -7.56 -17.35 8.72
CA MET A 13 -6.51 -17.28 7.69
C MET A 13 -7.10 -16.79 6.37
N SER A 14 -6.76 -15.56 5.99
CA SER A 14 -6.92 -15.09 4.60
C SER A 14 -5.63 -15.42 3.85
N LEU A 15 -5.73 -16.33 2.88
CA LEU A 15 -4.59 -16.70 2.02
C LEU A 15 -4.40 -15.58 0.99
N LEU A 16 -3.30 -14.82 1.13
CA LEU A 16 -2.90 -13.80 0.17
C LEU A 16 -1.66 -14.29 -0.58
N ILE A 17 -1.81 -14.59 -1.86
CA ILE A 17 -0.72 -15.01 -2.76
C ILE A 17 -0.05 -13.71 -3.26
N LEU A 18 1.21 -13.47 -2.85
CA LEU A 18 1.95 -12.29 -3.28
C LEU A 18 2.56 -12.52 -4.66
N GLU A 19 1.81 -12.10 -5.67
CA GLU A 19 2.30 -11.10 -6.63
C GLU A 19 1.17 -10.16 -7.12
N SER A 20 -0.08 -10.38 -6.68
CA SER A 20 -1.23 -9.59 -7.13
C SER A 20 -1.73 -8.52 -6.15
N PHE A 21 -0.88 -7.98 -5.26
CA PHE A 21 -1.22 -6.78 -4.50
C PHE A 21 -1.02 -5.48 -5.30
N LEU A 22 -1.71 -5.42 -6.45
CA LEU A 22 -2.30 -4.16 -6.93
C LEU A 22 -3.79 -4.30 -7.31
N LYS A 23 -4.43 -5.47 -7.13
CA LYS A 23 -5.90 -5.61 -7.34
C LYS A 23 -6.56 -6.61 -6.39
N ALA A 24 -7.12 -6.11 -5.30
CA ALA A 24 -8.35 -6.68 -4.75
C ALA A 24 -9.23 -5.54 -4.20
N SER A 25 -10.45 -5.48 -4.71
CA SER A 25 -11.47 -4.52 -4.32
C SER A 25 -12.02 -4.79 -2.92
N ALA A 26 -12.26 -3.70 -2.19
CA ALA A 26 -13.38 -3.53 -1.26
C ALA A 26 -13.62 -4.65 -0.22
N MET A 27 -12.78 -4.68 0.81
CA MET A 27 -13.27 -4.81 2.19
C MET A 27 -12.52 -3.78 3.03
N THR A 28 -13.24 -2.77 3.49
CA THR A 28 -12.74 -1.80 4.48
C THR A 28 -12.65 -2.50 5.84
N THR A 29 -11.54 -3.16 6.11
CA THR A 29 -11.00 -3.18 7.47
C THR A 29 -10.00 -2.03 7.58
N PRO A 30 -10.04 -1.23 8.66
CA PRO A 30 -9.01 -0.24 8.88
C PRO A 30 -7.69 -1.01 8.94
N LEU A 31 -6.74 -0.67 8.07
CA LEU A 31 -5.34 -1.09 8.18
C LEU A 31 -4.75 -0.39 9.41
N THR A 32 -5.20 -0.84 10.58
CA THR A 32 -4.57 -0.62 11.87
C THR A 32 -4.12 -1.99 12.34
N ASP A 33 -2.85 -2.06 12.71
CA ASP A 33 -2.17 -3.13 13.42
C ASP A 33 -1.45 -4.18 12.56
N PHE A 34 -0.17 -3.86 12.28
CA PHE A 34 0.94 -4.79 12.12
C PHE A 34 0.84 -5.83 10.98
N MET A 35 1.34 -5.46 9.79
CA MET A 35 1.68 -6.42 8.73
C MET A 35 3.14 -6.84 8.85
N LEU A 36 3.39 -8.11 9.16
CA LEU A 36 4.74 -8.69 9.10
C LEU A 36 4.82 -9.63 7.88
N SER A 37 5.18 -9.09 6.72
CA SER A 37 5.48 -9.90 5.53
C SER A 37 6.87 -10.52 5.70
N LYS A 38 6.92 -11.82 6.00
CA LYS A 38 8.16 -12.58 5.98
C LYS A 38 7.92 -13.87 5.22
N SER A 39 8.69 -14.07 4.15
CA SER A 39 8.67 -15.32 3.39
C SER A 39 8.98 -16.48 4.34
N ILE A 40 8.07 -17.45 4.44
CA ILE A 40 8.32 -18.66 5.22
C ILE A 40 9.28 -19.52 4.40
N THR A 41 10.56 -19.28 4.59
CA THR A 41 11.62 -19.98 3.85
C THR A 41 12.12 -21.19 4.63
N ASN A 42 11.85 -21.26 5.94
CA ASN A 42 12.36 -22.31 6.81
C ASN A 42 11.33 -22.76 7.87
N HIS A 43 11.46 -24.00 8.31
CA HIS A 43 10.55 -24.64 9.29
C HIS A 43 10.53 -23.92 10.66
N GLY A 44 11.62 -23.25 11.04
CA GLY A 44 11.71 -22.49 12.29
C GLY A 44 10.89 -21.20 12.31
N ASP A 45 10.47 -20.68 11.16
CA ASP A 45 9.69 -19.45 11.07
C ASP A 45 8.24 -19.65 11.57
N LEU A 46 7.69 -20.87 11.45
CA LEU A 46 6.33 -21.21 11.93
C LEU A 46 6.22 -21.24 13.47
N ALA A 47 7.27 -21.65 14.18
CA ALA A 47 7.31 -21.65 15.64
C ALA A 47 7.24 -20.22 16.23
N MET A 48 7.73 -19.22 15.49
CA MET A 48 7.63 -17.80 15.85
C MET A 48 6.17 -17.31 15.80
N TYR A 49 5.43 -17.68 14.76
CA TYR A 49 4.03 -17.27 14.61
C TYR A 49 3.13 -17.89 15.68
N SER A 50 3.40 -19.10 16.17
CA SER A 50 2.67 -19.70 17.30
C SER A 50 2.62 -18.79 18.54
N ARG A 51 3.74 -18.11 18.89
CA ARG A 51 3.80 -17.18 20.02
C ARG A 51 3.05 -15.88 19.74
N VAL A 52 3.09 -15.40 18.49
CA VAL A 52 2.33 -14.22 18.02
C VAL A 52 0.82 -14.50 18.03
N PHE A 53 0.38 -15.65 17.52
CA PHE A 53 -1.02 -16.11 17.56
C PHE A 53 -1.56 -16.21 18.98
N ASN A 54 -0.77 -16.72 19.92
CA ASN A 54 -1.17 -16.78 21.32
C ASN A 54 -1.29 -15.41 21.98
N LYS A 55 -0.56 -14.39 21.50
CA LYS A 55 -0.67 -12.99 21.96
C LYS A 55 -1.82 -12.23 21.29
N LEU A 56 -2.16 -12.55 20.04
CA LEU A 56 -3.21 -11.87 19.26
C LEU A 56 -4.62 -12.46 19.47
N LYS A 57 -4.74 -13.43 20.40
CA LYS A 57 -5.86 -14.36 20.61
C LYS A 57 -7.27 -13.74 20.62
N ASP A 58 -7.39 -12.45 20.88
CA ASP A 58 -8.69 -11.78 21.05
C ASP A 58 -8.95 -10.59 20.11
N LYS A 59 -8.04 -10.17 19.21
CA LYS A 59 -8.21 -8.88 18.51
C LYS A 59 -7.76 -8.73 17.05
N SER A 60 -7.21 -9.74 16.37
CA SER A 60 -6.69 -9.50 15.01
C SER A 60 -6.74 -10.73 14.12
N CYS A 61 -7.23 -10.57 12.88
CA CYS A 61 -6.98 -11.54 11.81
C CYS A 61 -5.51 -11.41 11.38
N LEU A 62 -4.78 -12.53 11.33
CA LEU A 62 -3.41 -12.54 10.84
C LEU A 62 -3.42 -12.83 9.34
N ASN A 63 -3.03 -11.85 8.53
CA ASN A 63 -2.82 -12.04 7.10
C ASN A 63 -1.46 -12.74 6.89
N ILE A 64 -1.49 -14.06 6.65
CA ILE A 64 -0.31 -14.81 6.22
C ILE A 64 -0.23 -14.75 4.71
N ILE A 65 0.87 -14.19 4.23
CA ILE A 65 1.20 -14.13 2.82
C ILE A 65 2.18 -15.25 2.53
N ALA A 66 1.74 -16.28 1.80
CA ALA A 66 2.59 -17.36 1.35
C ALA A 66 3.06 -17.04 -0.08
N ILE A 67 4.36 -16.85 -0.27
CA ILE A 67 4.97 -16.79 -1.60
C ILE A 67 5.15 -18.25 -2.04
N ALA A 68 4.11 -18.82 -2.65
CA ALA A 68 4.10 -20.20 -3.13
C ALA A 68 4.67 -20.36 -4.54
N ILE A 69 4.96 -19.25 -5.23
CA ILE A 69 5.33 -19.25 -6.66
C ILE A 69 6.70 -19.90 -6.87
N ASP A 70 7.64 -19.71 -5.95
CA ASP A 70 8.97 -20.35 -6.01
C ASP A 70 8.95 -21.85 -5.65
N ALA A 71 7.83 -22.38 -5.14
CA ALA A 71 7.68 -23.82 -4.87
C ALA A 71 7.17 -24.61 -6.08
N LEU A 72 6.63 -23.91 -7.09
CA LEU A 72 6.16 -24.49 -8.34
C LEU A 72 7.23 -24.46 -9.45
N GLY A 73 8.38 -23.84 -9.18
CA GLY A 73 9.53 -23.80 -10.09
C GLY A 73 10.86 -24.07 -9.37
N PRO A 74 11.94 -24.42 -10.10
CA PRO A 74 12.10 -24.27 -11.54
C PRO A 74 11.43 -25.38 -12.37
N PHE A 75 10.81 -25.00 -13.49
CA PHE A 75 10.27 -25.95 -14.46
C PHE A 75 11.42 -26.61 -15.22
N PRO A 76 11.45 -27.95 -15.37
CA PRO A 76 12.50 -28.67 -16.08
C PRO A 76 12.59 -28.34 -17.58
N THR A 77 11.54 -27.79 -18.18
CA THR A 77 11.49 -27.46 -19.62
C THR A 77 10.65 -26.23 -19.91
N THR A 78 10.92 -25.57 -21.04
CA THR A 78 10.15 -24.45 -21.59
C THR A 78 8.74 -24.88 -21.99
N GLU A 79 8.56 -26.11 -22.46
CA GLU A 79 7.26 -26.67 -22.84
C GLU A 79 6.36 -26.87 -21.62
N LEU A 80 6.92 -27.33 -20.49
CA LEU A 80 6.16 -27.47 -19.26
C LEU A 80 5.78 -26.11 -18.66
N GLN A 81 6.67 -25.12 -18.74
CA GLN A 81 6.35 -23.75 -18.36
C GLN A 81 5.23 -23.18 -19.25
N ALA A 82 5.28 -23.39 -20.56
CA ALA A 82 4.25 -22.93 -21.49
C ALA A 82 2.90 -23.63 -21.24
N TRP A 83 2.89 -24.95 -21.07
CA TRP A 83 1.68 -25.70 -20.71
C TRP A 83 1.10 -25.24 -19.37
N PHE A 84 1.95 -25.00 -18.37
CA PHE A 84 1.54 -24.48 -17.08
C PHE A 84 0.89 -23.10 -17.25
N ASN A 85 1.53 -22.19 -17.98
CA ASN A 85 1.00 -20.86 -18.25
C ASN A 85 -0.34 -20.86 -18.99
N GLU A 86 -0.48 -21.70 -20.02
CA GLU A 86 -1.69 -21.83 -20.81
C GLU A 86 -2.84 -22.45 -20.00
N THR A 87 -2.55 -23.51 -19.24
CA THR A 87 -3.58 -24.29 -18.53
C THR A 87 -3.98 -23.63 -17.22
N TRP A 88 -3.06 -22.93 -16.54
CA TRP A 88 -3.25 -22.42 -15.18
C TRP A 88 -3.55 -20.93 -15.13
N TYR A 89 -2.80 -20.13 -15.89
CA TYR A 89 -2.95 -18.68 -15.91
C TYR A 89 -3.83 -18.18 -17.06
N GLN A 90 -4.37 -19.09 -17.90
CA GLN A 90 -5.17 -18.74 -19.08
C GLN A 90 -4.49 -17.68 -19.98
N GLY A 91 -3.16 -17.70 -20.02
CA GLY A 91 -2.35 -16.83 -20.87
C GLY A 91 -2.02 -15.44 -20.33
N ASP A 92 -2.53 -15.03 -19.15
CA ASP A 92 -2.13 -13.75 -18.55
C ASP A 92 -0.87 -13.83 -17.68
N ASN A 93 -0.41 -15.07 -17.38
CA ASN A 93 0.77 -15.40 -16.58
C ASN A 93 0.77 -14.84 -15.15
N VAL A 94 -0.38 -14.39 -14.64
CA VAL A 94 -0.48 -13.69 -13.35
C VAL A 94 -1.62 -14.23 -12.50
N HIS A 95 -2.80 -14.49 -13.06
CA HIS A 95 -3.99 -14.88 -12.30
C HIS A 95 -4.31 -16.37 -12.53
N PRO A 96 -4.16 -17.22 -11.51
CA PRO A 96 -4.57 -18.60 -11.62
C PRO A 96 -6.07 -18.70 -11.90
N ASN A 97 -6.46 -19.65 -12.72
CA ASN A 97 -7.86 -20.06 -12.84
C ASN A 97 -8.33 -20.75 -11.54
N PRO A 98 -9.62 -21.14 -11.42
CA PRO A 98 -10.12 -21.79 -10.22
C PRO A 98 -9.34 -23.04 -9.79
N ASP A 99 -8.90 -23.87 -10.73
CA ASP A 99 -8.12 -25.09 -10.44
C ASP A 99 -6.69 -24.73 -9.97
N GLY A 100 -6.10 -23.68 -10.55
CA GLY A 100 -4.81 -23.15 -10.13
C GLY A 100 -4.85 -22.61 -8.71
N HIS A 101 -5.94 -21.93 -8.34
CA HIS A 101 -6.19 -21.52 -6.95
C HIS A 101 -6.32 -22.73 -6.01
N ALA A 102 -7.00 -23.80 -6.43
CA ALA A 102 -7.17 -25.00 -5.62
C ALA A 102 -5.83 -25.70 -5.32
N LEU A 103 -4.96 -25.89 -6.32
CA LEU A 103 -3.64 -26.46 -6.06
C LEU A 103 -2.77 -25.55 -5.19
N LEU A 104 -2.77 -24.24 -5.42
CA LEU A 104 -2.00 -23.31 -4.59
C LEU A 104 -2.41 -23.41 -3.12
N ALA A 105 -3.72 -23.55 -2.86
CA ALA A 105 -4.21 -23.84 -1.52
C ALA A 105 -3.70 -25.19 -1.00
N ASP A 106 -3.79 -26.26 -1.79
CA ASP A 106 -3.31 -27.60 -1.41
C ASP A 106 -1.80 -27.63 -1.10
N LEU A 107 -0.97 -26.91 -1.85
CA LEU A 107 0.47 -26.81 -1.61
C LEU A 107 0.75 -26.10 -0.28
N VAL A 108 0.05 -25.01 0.00
CA VAL A 108 0.17 -24.31 1.28
C VAL A 108 -0.28 -25.22 2.43
N PHE A 109 -1.39 -25.94 2.28
CA PHE A 109 -1.85 -26.90 3.28
C PHE A 109 -0.87 -28.05 3.47
N HIS A 110 -0.29 -28.58 2.40
CA HIS A 110 0.71 -29.64 2.46
C HIS A 110 1.97 -29.17 3.21
N TYR A 111 2.45 -27.96 2.93
CA TYR A 111 3.57 -27.36 3.65
C TYR A 111 3.25 -27.19 5.14
N LEU A 112 2.10 -26.59 5.47
CA LEU A 112 1.67 -26.39 6.86
C LEU A 112 1.55 -27.72 7.61
N ARG A 113 0.99 -28.75 6.96
CA ARG A 113 0.88 -30.10 7.53
C ARG A 113 2.26 -30.72 7.76
N THR A 114 3.15 -30.65 6.78
CA THR A 114 4.51 -31.20 6.88
C THR A 114 5.30 -30.49 7.98
N ALA A 115 5.22 -29.17 8.03
CA ALA A 115 5.85 -28.39 9.09
C ALA A 115 5.25 -28.71 10.46
N TYR A 116 3.93 -28.89 10.57
CA TYR A 116 3.30 -29.33 11.81
C TYR A 116 3.82 -30.70 12.26
N GLU A 117 3.85 -31.70 11.38
CA GLU A 117 4.41 -33.02 11.72
C GLU A 117 5.89 -32.94 12.09
N HIS A 118 6.69 -32.13 11.39
CA HIS A 118 8.08 -31.87 11.77
C HIS A 118 8.18 -31.21 13.15
N THR A 119 7.36 -30.22 13.49
CA THR A 119 7.38 -29.61 14.84
C THR A 119 7.01 -30.61 15.93
N ARG A 120 6.19 -31.62 15.63
CA ARG A 120 5.95 -32.72 16.58
C ARG A 120 7.21 -33.52 16.87
N LEU A 121 8.08 -33.70 15.88
CA LEU A 121 9.38 -34.34 16.03
C LEU A 121 10.38 -33.51 16.83
N PHE A 122 10.12 -32.22 17.09
CA PHE A 122 10.97 -31.32 17.88
C PHE A 122 10.34 -30.91 19.22
N GLN A 123 9.28 -31.59 19.68
CA GLN A 123 8.62 -31.27 20.96
C GLN A 123 9.54 -31.41 22.19
N TRP A 124 10.60 -32.19 22.07
CA TRP A 124 11.60 -32.44 23.10
C TRP A 124 12.85 -31.57 22.95
N TYR A 125 12.91 -30.70 21.93
CA TYR A 125 13.97 -29.73 21.75
C TYR A 125 13.59 -28.45 22.49
N ASP A 126 14.36 -28.06 23.51
CA ASP A 126 14.15 -26.79 24.19
C ASP A 126 14.35 -25.66 23.18
N LEU A 127 13.24 -25.04 22.78
CA LEU A 127 13.29 -23.86 21.93
C LEU A 127 14.11 -22.80 22.66
N PRO A 128 15.20 -22.28 22.06
CA PRO A 128 15.97 -21.22 22.69
C PRO A 128 15.02 -20.08 23.09
N GLN A 129 15.09 -19.67 24.36
CA GLN A 129 14.29 -18.57 24.91
C GLN A 129 14.53 -17.29 24.08
N ASP A 130 15.78 -17.12 23.65
CA ASP A 130 16.25 -15.98 22.88
C ASP A 130 16.22 -16.29 21.38
N TYR A 131 15.32 -15.59 20.68
CA TYR A 131 15.29 -15.61 19.23
C TYR A 131 16.42 -14.76 18.68
N ILE A 132 17.38 -15.39 17.99
CA ILE A 132 18.39 -14.66 17.22
C ILE A 132 17.71 -14.13 15.95
N LEU A 133 17.43 -12.83 15.93
CA LEU A 133 16.98 -12.11 14.75
C LEU A 133 17.98 -12.35 13.60
N ARG A 134 17.55 -13.09 12.58
CA ARG A 134 18.28 -13.15 11.32
C ARG A 134 18.24 -11.77 10.68
N GLN A 135 19.38 -11.27 10.21
CA GLN A 135 19.38 -10.07 9.37
C GLN A 135 18.51 -10.34 8.12
N PRO A 136 17.66 -9.40 7.70
CA PRO A 136 16.82 -9.57 6.53
C PRO A 136 17.68 -9.92 5.32
N LEU A 137 17.33 -11.01 4.64
CA LEU A 137 17.91 -11.35 3.34
C LEU A 137 17.35 -10.34 2.33
N PHE A 138 18.16 -9.35 1.98
CA PHE A 138 17.97 -8.42 0.85
C PHE A 138 16.60 -7.73 0.79
N VAL A 139 16.24 -6.97 1.82
CA VAL A 139 15.23 -5.91 1.64
C VAL A 139 16.00 -4.63 1.34
N ASN A 140 15.65 -3.94 0.25
CA ASN A 140 16.19 -2.61 -0.02
C ASN A 140 15.94 -1.74 1.23
N GLN A 141 17.00 -1.20 1.82
CA GLN A 141 16.93 -0.46 3.08
C GLN A 141 15.92 0.69 3.00
N ASP A 142 15.79 1.35 1.85
CA ASP A 142 14.78 2.38 1.61
C ASP A 142 13.33 1.87 1.80
N ILE A 143 13.06 0.63 1.40
CA ILE A 143 11.75 -0.03 1.54
C ILE A 143 11.54 -0.43 3.00
N LEU A 144 12.57 -0.97 3.64
CA LEU A 144 12.49 -1.32 5.06
C LEU A 144 12.21 -0.08 5.90
N ASP A 145 12.92 1.02 5.64
CA ASP A 145 12.77 2.29 6.36
C ASP A 145 11.37 2.87 6.18
N LEU A 146 10.75 2.76 5.00
CA LEU A 146 9.34 3.14 4.77
C LEU A 146 8.35 2.39 5.69
N TYR A 147 8.62 1.12 6.01
CA TYR A 147 7.75 0.29 6.87
C TYR A 147 8.16 0.32 8.35
N LEU A 148 9.38 0.76 8.65
CA LEU A 148 9.89 0.96 10.01
C LEU A 148 9.69 2.40 10.49
N ASP A 149 9.42 3.34 9.58
CA ASP A 149 9.09 4.70 9.94
C ASP A 149 7.87 4.70 10.85
N LYS A 150 8.02 5.33 12.01
CA LYS A 150 7.19 4.96 13.16
C LYS A 150 5.77 5.48 13.01
N LYS A 151 5.54 6.51 12.18
CA LYS A 151 4.25 7.19 12.02
C LYS A 151 4.16 7.99 10.70
N PRO A 152 3.87 7.34 9.56
CA PRO A 152 3.62 8.08 8.33
C PRO A 152 2.38 8.98 8.47
N ALA A 153 2.49 10.23 8.01
CA ALA A 153 1.33 11.13 7.95
C ALA A 153 0.48 10.77 6.73
N THR A 154 -0.82 10.50 6.92
CA THR A 154 -1.70 10.10 5.81
C THR A 154 -2.89 11.02 5.66
N ILE A 155 -3.13 11.47 4.42
CA ILE A 155 -4.36 12.14 3.99
C ILE A 155 -5.21 11.14 3.21
N THR A 156 -6.33 10.72 3.80
CA THR A 156 -7.35 9.94 3.11
C THR A 156 -8.19 10.84 2.21
N LEU A 157 -8.27 10.49 0.92
CA LEU A 157 -9.00 11.28 -0.08
C LEU A 157 -10.34 10.64 -0.50
N THR A 158 -10.68 9.45 -0.01
CA THR A 158 -11.92 8.74 -0.35
C THR A 158 -13.18 9.32 0.28
N ASN A 159 -13.07 10.22 1.25
CA ASN A 159 -14.21 10.84 1.94
C ASN A 159 -13.99 12.35 2.13
N MET A 160 -14.98 13.14 1.70
CA MET A 160 -14.95 14.60 1.73
C MET A 160 -14.75 15.18 3.14
N ASN A 161 -15.20 14.49 4.19
CA ASN A 161 -14.99 14.95 5.56
C ASN A 161 -13.50 14.95 5.94
N TYR A 162 -12.73 13.95 5.51
CA TYR A 162 -11.28 13.95 5.74
C TYR A 162 -10.58 15.01 4.90
N VAL A 163 -10.99 15.19 3.63
CA VAL A 163 -10.45 16.24 2.76
C VAL A 163 -10.70 17.63 3.35
N LYS A 164 -11.91 17.91 3.84
CA LYS A 164 -12.27 19.22 4.41
C LYS A 164 -11.45 19.60 5.64
N VAL A 165 -11.00 18.63 6.44
CA VAL A 165 -10.14 18.89 7.62
C VAL A 165 -8.72 19.31 7.21
N ARG A 166 -8.31 18.95 5.99
CA ARG A 166 -6.98 19.24 5.43
C ARG A 166 -6.96 20.40 4.44
N ALA A 167 -8.07 20.66 3.78
CA ALA A 167 -8.15 21.66 2.72
C ALA A 167 -8.08 23.08 3.28
N LEU A 168 -7.22 23.93 2.70
CA LEU A 168 -7.10 25.35 3.08
C LEU A 168 -8.15 26.26 2.40
N GLY A 169 -9.02 25.67 1.57
CA GLY A 169 -10.11 26.36 0.89
C GLY A 169 -10.96 25.39 0.08
N PRO A 170 -11.94 25.90 -0.69
CA PRO A 170 -12.74 25.08 -1.58
C PRO A 170 -11.87 24.43 -2.66
N CYS A 171 -11.86 23.10 -2.75
CA CYS A 171 -11.19 22.39 -3.82
C CYS A 171 -11.99 22.49 -5.12
N ARG A 172 -11.54 23.35 -6.05
CA ARG A 172 -12.21 23.66 -7.30
C ARG A 172 -12.12 22.48 -8.27
N GLY A 173 -13.27 22.00 -8.73
CA GLY A 173 -13.36 20.89 -9.70
C GLY A 173 -13.15 19.49 -9.10
N TRP A 174 -12.62 19.40 -7.88
CA TRP A 174 -12.44 18.14 -7.17
C TRP A 174 -13.61 17.79 -6.28
N ARG A 175 -14.03 16.52 -6.30
CA ARG A 175 -15.13 15.99 -5.46
C ARG A 175 -14.82 14.58 -5.00
N ALA A 176 -15.16 14.25 -3.76
CA ALA A 176 -15.07 12.88 -3.26
C ALA A 176 -16.41 12.17 -3.51
N TYR A 177 -16.42 11.19 -4.41
CA TYR A 177 -17.59 10.39 -4.72
C TYR A 177 -17.20 9.02 -5.28
N ALA A 178 -18.17 8.11 -5.37
CA ALA A 178 -18.04 6.80 -5.96
C ALA A 178 -18.61 6.82 -7.39
N ASP A 179 -17.73 6.86 -8.38
CA ASP A 179 -18.06 6.70 -9.81
C ASP A 179 -18.31 5.23 -10.19
N VAL A 180 -17.85 4.32 -9.35
CA VAL A 180 -18.17 2.89 -9.36
C VAL A 180 -18.69 2.53 -7.98
N PRO A 181 -19.74 1.70 -7.84
CA PRO A 181 -20.28 1.33 -6.53
C PRO A 181 -19.20 0.93 -5.53
N GLU A 182 -19.29 1.49 -4.32
CA GLU A 182 -18.40 1.22 -3.18
C GLU A 182 -16.92 1.60 -3.38
N LYS A 183 -16.57 2.24 -4.51
CA LYS A 183 -15.20 2.66 -4.82
C LYS A 183 -15.10 4.17 -4.84
N SER A 184 -15.26 4.80 -3.67
CA SER A 184 -15.07 6.25 -3.53
C SER A 184 -13.65 6.69 -3.86
N GLY A 185 -13.51 7.90 -4.39
CA GLY A 185 -12.21 8.56 -4.55
C GLY A 185 -12.39 10.06 -4.72
N PHE A 186 -11.29 10.81 -4.62
CA PHE A 186 -11.25 12.23 -4.89
C PHE A 186 -11.00 12.44 -6.38
N ILE A 187 -12.03 12.88 -7.08
CA ILE A 187 -12.10 12.87 -8.53
C ILE A 187 -12.23 14.30 -9.07
N ALA A 188 -11.46 14.59 -10.10
CA ALA A 188 -11.60 15.77 -10.94
C ALA A 188 -11.60 15.34 -12.42
N MET A 189 -12.29 16.10 -13.27
CA MET A 189 -12.41 15.81 -14.71
C MET A 189 -11.98 16.98 -15.59
N ASP A 190 -11.97 18.20 -15.05
CA ASP A 190 -11.68 19.41 -15.81
C ASP A 190 -10.22 19.84 -15.61
N VAL A 191 -9.56 20.19 -16.72
CA VAL A 191 -8.24 20.84 -16.69
C VAL A 191 -8.33 22.15 -15.90
N GLY A 192 -7.34 22.41 -15.03
CA GLY A 192 -7.32 23.55 -14.13
C GLY A 192 -8.08 23.34 -12.82
N SER A 193 -8.65 22.14 -12.59
CA SER A 193 -9.14 21.76 -11.26
C SER A 193 -7.99 21.80 -10.26
N SER A 194 -8.20 22.43 -9.10
CA SER A 194 -7.16 22.67 -8.09
C SER A 194 -7.64 22.44 -6.66
N CYS A 195 -6.74 22.00 -5.79
CA CYS A 195 -7.00 21.77 -4.38
C CYS A 195 -5.69 21.93 -3.60
N VAL A 196 -5.73 22.59 -2.43
CA VAL A 196 -4.56 22.73 -1.55
C VAL A 196 -4.87 22.08 -0.22
N LEU A 197 -4.06 21.10 0.15
CA LEU A 197 -4.16 20.37 1.41
C LEU A 197 -2.97 20.72 2.31
N ALA A 198 -3.17 20.76 3.62
CA ALA A 198 -2.13 21.06 4.59
C ALA A 198 -1.76 19.85 5.46
N LEU A 199 -0.46 19.63 5.63
CA LEU A 199 0.11 18.83 6.71
C LEU A 199 0.56 19.77 7.82
N ARG A 200 0.25 19.43 9.07
CA ARG A 200 0.56 20.27 10.23
C ARG A 200 1.99 20.04 10.71
N PRO A 201 2.60 21.00 11.44
CA PRO A 201 3.97 20.85 11.95
C PRO A 201 4.18 19.59 12.79
N GLU A 202 3.19 19.19 13.59
CA GLU A 202 3.30 18.03 14.47
C GLU A 202 3.48 16.73 13.67
N GLU A 203 2.90 16.65 12.48
CA GLU A 203 3.01 15.49 11.60
C GLU A 203 4.32 15.50 10.83
N ILE A 204 4.82 16.69 10.46
CA ILE A 204 6.06 16.87 9.71
C ILE A 204 7.27 16.54 10.57
N ASN A 205 7.22 16.89 11.85
CA ASN A 205 8.27 16.56 12.81
C ASN A 205 8.44 15.04 13.02
N GLU A 206 7.46 14.23 12.63
CA GLU A 206 7.54 12.77 12.69
C GLU A 206 8.08 12.16 11.39
N LEU A 207 8.20 12.94 10.30
CA LEU A 207 8.72 12.49 9.02
C LEU A 207 10.25 12.42 9.03
N GLY A 208 10.81 11.35 8.47
CA GLY A 208 12.25 11.11 8.42
C GLY A 208 12.83 11.01 7.02
N LEU A 209 12.02 10.76 5.99
CA LEU A 209 12.49 10.34 4.66
C LEU A 209 12.32 11.40 3.58
N GLY A 210 11.37 12.33 3.70
CA GLY A 210 11.06 13.29 2.65
C GLY A 210 10.46 12.60 1.41
N LYS A 211 9.60 11.61 1.62
CA LYS A 211 8.96 10.81 0.57
C LYS A 211 7.45 10.94 0.63
N ALA A 212 6.81 11.21 -0.50
CA ALA A 212 5.36 11.24 -0.64
C ALA A 212 4.89 10.14 -1.59
N HIS A 213 3.98 9.29 -1.10
CA HIS A 213 3.32 8.23 -1.86
C HIS A 213 1.89 8.67 -2.17
N VAL A 214 1.59 8.88 -3.44
CA VAL A 214 0.22 9.19 -3.88
C VAL A 214 -0.41 7.93 -4.44
N LEU A 215 -1.42 7.43 -3.74
CA LEU A 215 -2.26 6.35 -4.21
C LEU A 215 -3.33 6.93 -5.15
N MET A 216 -3.27 6.54 -6.41
CA MET A 216 -4.19 7.00 -7.45
C MET A 216 -4.71 5.84 -8.29
N TYR A 217 -5.72 6.11 -9.09
CA TYR A 217 -6.23 5.15 -10.06
C TYR A 217 -5.65 5.44 -11.44
N LYS A 218 -5.05 4.43 -12.07
CA LYS A 218 -4.72 4.47 -13.49
C LYS A 218 -5.65 3.57 -14.30
N SER A 219 -5.96 3.98 -15.51
CA SER A 219 -6.89 3.27 -16.41
C SER A 219 -6.54 3.52 -17.87
N TYR A 220 -6.99 2.65 -18.76
CA TYR A 220 -6.65 2.66 -20.18
C TYR A 220 -7.42 3.67 -21.02
N GLU A 221 -8.47 4.28 -20.46
CA GLU A 221 -9.32 5.23 -21.18
C GLU A 221 -9.76 6.38 -20.27
N ASN A 222 -9.99 7.55 -20.90
CA ASN A 222 -10.60 8.71 -20.27
C ASN A 222 -9.80 9.35 -19.11
N MET A 223 -8.52 9.01 -18.96
CA MET A 223 -7.69 9.48 -17.85
C MET A 223 -6.94 10.77 -18.19
N GLY A 224 -6.83 11.65 -17.20
CA GLY A 224 -6.09 12.91 -17.28
C GLY A 224 -4.67 12.83 -16.73
N ILE A 225 -4.02 13.98 -16.70
CA ILE A 225 -2.71 14.16 -16.08
C ILE A 225 -2.89 14.96 -14.78
N PHE A 226 -2.25 14.47 -13.72
CA PHE A 226 -2.25 15.07 -12.40
C PHE A 226 -0.87 15.65 -12.08
N LYS A 227 -0.84 16.83 -11.49
CA LYS A 227 0.37 17.44 -10.93
C LYS A 227 0.22 17.61 -9.43
N MET A 228 1.24 17.16 -8.70
CA MET A 228 1.42 17.46 -7.28
C MET A 228 2.61 18.40 -7.11
N THR A 229 2.47 19.40 -6.26
CA THR A 229 3.57 20.23 -5.80
C THR A 229 3.49 20.35 -4.29
N ILE A 230 4.59 20.10 -3.58
CA ILE A 230 4.70 20.37 -2.16
C ILE A 230 5.47 21.68 -2.01
N THR A 231 4.89 22.64 -1.29
CA THR A 231 5.56 23.89 -0.91
C THR A 231 5.65 24.01 0.61
N GLU A 232 6.64 24.76 1.06
CA GLU A 232 6.76 25.17 2.45
C GLU A 232 5.70 26.22 2.77
N GLY A 233 5.05 26.08 3.91
CA GLY A 233 4.11 27.03 4.50
C GLY A 233 4.46 27.30 5.96
N GLN A 234 3.72 28.21 6.59
CA GLN A 234 3.95 28.61 7.98
C GLN A 234 2.63 28.63 8.74
N VAL A 235 2.63 28.16 9.98
CA VAL A 235 1.43 28.18 10.83
C VAL A 235 1.15 29.59 11.34
N LYS A 236 -0.07 30.08 11.13
CA LYS A 236 -0.54 31.29 11.78
C LYS A 236 -0.82 31.03 13.26
N VAL A 237 -0.16 31.82 14.12
CA VAL A 237 -0.31 31.82 15.58
C VAL A 237 -1.76 31.94 16.04
N ILE A 238 -2.61 32.60 15.26
CA ILE A 238 -3.98 32.96 15.68
C ILE A 238 -4.93 31.76 15.65
N ASN A 239 -4.77 30.83 14.69
CA ASN A 239 -5.73 29.73 14.47
C ASN A 239 -5.08 28.34 14.27
N GLY A 240 -3.75 28.23 14.31
CA GLY A 240 -3.05 26.96 14.06
C GLY A 240 -3.21 26.44 12.62
N THR A 241 -3.59 27.33 11.69
CA THR A 241 -3.81 27.00 10.28
C THR A 241 -2.56 27.33 9.48
N CYS A 242 -2.24 26.45 8.54
CA CYS A 242 -1.16 26.65 7.59
C CYS A 242 -1.49 27.76 6.59
N GLU A 243 -0.55 28.66 6.36
CA GLU A 243 -0.63 29.70 5.34
C GLU A 243 0.55 29.62 4.36
N GLY A 244 0.38 30.27 3.21
CA GLY A 244 1.35 30.25 2.09
C GLY A 244 0.79 29.66 0.80
N ALA A 245 -0.47 29.22 0.78
CA ALA A 245 -1.08 28.62 -0.42
C ALA A 245 -1.12 29.59 -1.61
N ASP A 246 -1.29 30.89 -1.34
CA ASP A 246 -1.36 31.96 -2.33
C ASP A 246 -0.05 32.77 -2.44
N ASP A 247 1.03 32.35 -1.76
CA ASP A 247 2.31 33.06 -1.85
C ASP A 247 3.05 32.63 -3.12
N PRO A 248 3.21 33.52 -4.13
CA PRO A 248 3.93 33.20 -5.35
C PRO A 248 5.43 32.94 -5.11
N ASN A 249 5.95 33.28 -3.93
CA ASN A 249 7.33 33.06 -3.52
C ASN A 249 7.48 31.87 -2.57
N ALA A 250 6.42 31.08 -2.35
CA ALA A 250 6.51 29.88 -1.53
C ALA A 250 7.58 28.93 -2.09
N ARG A 251 8.49 28.48 -1.24
CA ARG A 251 9.56 27.55 -1.62
C ARG A 251 8.95 26.22 -2.02
N VAL A 252 9.24 25.77 -3.24
CA VAL A 252 8.88 24.43 -3.72
C VAL A 252 9.87 23.42 -3.15
N LEU A 253 9.35 22.44 -2.43
CA LEU A 253 10.12 21.36 -1.80
C LEU A 253 10.18 20.11 -2.68
N GLY A 254 9.15 19.90 -3.51
CA GLY A 254 9.10 18.80 -4.46
C GLY A 254 7.92 18.93 -5.40
N SER A 255 8.03 18.37 -6.60
CA SER A 255 6.92 18.32 -7.55
C SER A 255 7.00 17.06 -8.42
N MET A 256 5.83 16.52 -8.75
CA MET A 256 5.69 15.43 -9.71
C MET A 256 4.50 15.67 -10.62
N THR A 257 4.58 15.09 -11.81
CA THR A 257 3.47 15.04 -12.76
C THR A 257 3.27 13.59 -13.16
N VAL A 258 2.03 13.09 -13.07
CA VAL A 258 1.69 11.70 -13.32
C VAL A 258 0.59 11.62 -14.35
N ASP A 259 0.90 10.94 -15.44
CA ASP A 259 -0.10 10.53 -16.40
C ASP A 259 -0.88 9.34 -15.84
N SER A 260 -2.19 9.52 -15.65
CA SER A 260 -3.06 8.46 -15.14
C SER A 260 -3.57 7.54 -16.25
N LEU A 261 -3.23 7.82 -17.51
CA LEU A 261 -3.52 6.93 -18.62
C LEU A 261 -2.52 5.77 -18.63
N TRP A 262 -3.06 4.57 -18.60
CA TRP A 262 -2.29 3.32 -18.57
C TRP A 262 -2.33 2.64 -19.93
N ALA A 263 -1.25 2.01 -20.34
CA ALA A 263 -1.21 1.31 -21.63
C ALA A 263 -1.95 -0.03 -21.60
N GLU A 264 -2.02 -0.68 -20.43
CA GLU A 264 -2.68 -1.99 -20.31
C GLU A 264 -4.18 -1.82 -20.13
N LYS A 265 -4.97 -2.73 -20.70
CA LYS A 265 -6.46 -2.74 -20.65
C LYS A 265 -7.01 -3.13 -19.27
N ALA A 266 -6.47 -2.50 -18.24
CA ALA A 266 -6.70 -2.82 -16.86
C ALA A 266 -6.74 -1.51 -16.08
N SER A 267 -7.65 -1.45 -15.12
CA SER A 267 -7.78 -0.28 -14.25
C SER A 267 -7.28 -0.64 -12.85
N LEU A 268 -6.24 0.04 -12.40
CA LEU A 268 -5.39 -0.32 -11.27
C LEU A 268 -5.29 0.83 -10.27
N ALA A 269 -5.26 0.50 -8.98
CA ALA A 269 -4.71 1.44 -8.01
C ALA A 269 -3.19 1.36 -8.13
N GLU A 270 -2.51 2.50 -8.21
CA GLU A 270 -1.06 2.58 -8.34
C GLU A 270 -0.52 3.67 -7.41
N VAL A 271 0.69 3.45 -6.91
CA VAL A 271 1.39 4.40 -6.06
C VAL A 271 2.43 5.14 -6.89
N ALA A 272 2.27 6.45 -7.03
CA ALA A 272 3.34 7.32 -7.52
C ALA A 272 4.16 7.83 -6.34
N ILE A 273 5.49 7.74 -6.45
CA ILE A 273 6.42 8.14 -5.41
C ILE A 273 7.12 9.44 -5.83
N MET A 274 7.17 10.40 -4.91
CA MET A 274 7.88 11.66 -5.09
C MET A 274 8.82 11.91 -3.91
N GLN A 275 10.05 12.31 -4.21
CA GLN A 275 10.98 12.84 -3.21
C GLN A 275 10.72 14.33 -3.01
N PHE A 276 10.82 14.82 -1.78
CA PHE A 276 10.73 16.24 -1.46
C PHE A 276 11.65 16.60 -0.30
N GLU A 277 12.06 17.86 -0.24
CA GLU A 277 12.90 18.36 0.85
C GLU A 277 12.06 18.56 2.12
N LEU A 278 12.49 18.00 3.25
CA LEU A 278 11.87 18.31 4.55
C LEU A 278 12.30 19.71 5.01
N PRO A 279 11.39 20.49 5.63
CA PRO A 279 11.76 21.72 6.32
C PRO A 279 12.82 21.45 7.40
N PRO A 280 13.67 22.42 7.74
CA PRO A 280 14.66 22.25 8.81
C PRO A 280 13.97 21.86 10.12
N ALA A 281 14.46 20.81 10.79
CA ALA A 281 13.88 20.32 12.06
C ALA A 281 13.84 21.37 13.20
N SER A 282 14.58 22.47 13.07
CA SER A 282 14.56 23.60 13.99
C SER A 282 13.33 24.50 13.82
N ASP A 283 12.63 24.45 12.68
CA ASP A 283 11.46 25.27 12.40
C ASP A 283 10.17 24.55 12.84
N THR A 284 9.77 24.77 14.08
CA THR A 284 8.55 24.17 14.65
C THR A 284 7.25 24.78 14.12
N SER A 285 7.33 25.86 13.35
CA SER A 285 6.19 26.52 12.70
C SER A 285 6.01 26.14 11.24
N ALA A 286 7.01 25.47 10.65
CA ALA A 286 6.97 25.01 9.28
C ALA A 286 5.83 24.02 9.07
N CYS A 287 5.12 24.19 7.97
CA CYS A 287 4.12 23.25 7.55
C CYS A 287 4.19 22.98 6.04
N LEU A 288 3.52 21.93 5.56
CA LEU A 288 3.59 21.51 4.16
C LEU A 288 2.26 21.76 3.48
N LEU A 289 2.32 22.39 2.31
CA LEU A 289 1.18 22.66 1.46
C LEU A 289 1.27 21.76 0.22
N VAL A 290 0.27 20.91 0.06
CA VAL A 290 0.17 19.92 -1.01
C VAL A 290 -0.81 20.45 -2.04
N HIS A 291 -0.27 20.97 -3.14
CA HIS A 291 -1.02 21.50 -4.27
C HIS A 291 -1.32 20.38 -5.25
N LEU A 292 -2.61 20.14 -5.47
CA LEU A 292 -3.13 19.16 -6.41
C LEU A 292 -3.73 19.91 -7.61
N ALA A 293 -3.30 19.57 -8.82
CA ALA A 293 -3.83 20.16 -10.04
C ALA A 293 -4.07 19.12 -11.14
N VAL A 294 -5.15 19.29 -11.91
CA VAL A 294 -5.33 18.59 -13.19
C VAL A 294 -4.76 19.46 -14.30
N VAL A 295 -3.83 18.92 -15.07
CA VAL A 295 -3.13 19.64 -16.13
C VAL A 295 -3.47 19.07 -17.50
N GLU A 296 -3.31 19.89 -18.54
CA GLU A 296 -3.62 19.50 -19.91
C GLU A 296 -2.62 18.47 -20.44
N ALA A 297 -3.12 17.42 -21.10
CA ALA A 297 -2.29 16.45 -21.79
C ALA A 297 -1.81 17.00 -23.14
N ASN A 298 -0.67 16.49 -23.63
CA ASN A 298 -0.19 16.79 -24.98
C ASN A 298 0.02 15.48 -25.77
N PRO A 299 -0.81 15.18 -26.79
CA PRO A 299 -1.93 16.00 -27.29
C PRO A 299 -3.11 16.04 -26.31
N ALA A 300 -3.96 17.08 -26.45
CA ALA A 300 -5.14 17.26 -25.60
C ALA A 300 -6.10 16.07 -25.71
N ARG A 301 -6.63 15.64 -24.55
CA ARG A 301 -7.56 14.50 -24.45
C ARG A 301 -9.00 14.97 -24.32
N LEU A 302 -9.92 14.19 -24.89
CA LEU A 302 -11.37 14.42 -24.79
C LEU A 302 -11.91 14.27 -23.35
N SER A 303 -11.22 13.48 -22.51
CA SER A 303 -11.56 13.28 -21.11
C SER A 303 -10.28 13.26 -20.26
N ASN A 304 -10.34 13.91 -19.09
CA ASN A 304 -9.18 14.14 -18.22
C ASN A 304 -9.47 13.71 -16.78
N LYS A 305 -10.15 12.57 -16.60
CA LYS A 305 -10.47 12.07 -15.28
C LYS A 305 -9.21 11.72 -14.50
N VAL A 306 -9.08 12.27 -13.30
CA VAL A 306 -8.07 11.91 -12.32
C VAL A 306 -8.81 11.44 -11.07
N LYS A 307 -8.38 10.33 -10.48
CA LYS A 307 -8.94 9.79 -9.24
C LYS A 307 -7.83 9.48 -8.25
N LEU A 308 -7.79 10.23 -7.15
CA LEU A 308 -6.86 10.03 -6.04
C LEU A 308 -7.56 9.31 -4.88
N LEU A 309 -6.85 8.41 -4.22
CA LEU A 309 -7.37 7.61 -3.10
C LEU A 309 -6.76 8.05 -1.77
N GLY A 310 -5.49 8.43 -1.76
CA GLY A 310 -4.82 8.92 -0.57
C GLY A 310 -3.40 9.40 -0.86
N ILE A 311 -2.82 10.09 0.11
CA ILE A 311 -1.42 10.51 0.08
C ILE A 311 -0.81 10.16 1.44
N SER A 312 0.32 9.46 1.42
CA SER A 312 1.10 9.14 2.62
C SER A 312 2.47 9.81 2.53
N PHE A 313 2.92 10.40 3.62
CA PHE A 313 4.19 11.10 3.74
C PHE A 313 5.05 10.34 4.75
N PHE A 314 6.34 10.25 4.42
CA PHE A 314 7.39 9.59 5.18
C PHE A 314 8.59 10.52 5.27
#